data_AF-A0A7Z2SQF2-F1
#
_entry.id   AF-A0A7Z2SQF2-F1
#
_cell.length_a   1.000
_cell.length_b   1.000
_cell.length_c   1.000
_cell.angle_alpha   90.00
_cell.angle_beta   90.00
_cell.angle_gamma   90.00
#
_symmetry.space_group_name_H-M   'P 1'
#
loop_
_entity.id
_entity.type
_entity.pdbx_description
1 polymer ?
#
loop_
_entity_poly.entity_id
_entity_poly.type
_entity_poly.pdbx_seq_one_letter_code
_entity_poly.pdbx_strand_id
1 'polypeptide(L)'
;MHVFAQREHIATLTFLPALAVYALRSNREPLPFWAILIAGAGAGITLAFKPFFTVPAALCILFSAFRSRSWLTLLAPENIIAAVLVIAVSVSTYVFYPEYFTVTYPLVRDTYLSWSMPASVIFLNDATLVFAIAIVSVLLVRQKSEIDTLLMVTMLASAGFAVSFFLQRRGWAYHSYPMVAVALLAMGYALTRVVDWRSRRLEVASAVALAMTFGLGLLWFYGNVHVGPVRETVAGLKSNPRILVLSGEAAIGHPLVRDVNGMWVSRQENLWIREFVRLTRERTLVDAVTDAKLNNYLALERKWLIEDFRKLPPDIVLVDNLRNDWGAWARADAEVSQLLKPYTLVGSVAGIDVLRRND
;
A
#
# COMPACT_ATOMS: atom_id res chain seq x y z
N MET A 1 -4.32 -11.69 1.05
CA MET A 1 -3.38 -10.74 1.68
C MET A 1 -4.15 -9.74 2.52
N HIS A 2 -3.69 -9.49 3.75
CA HIS A 2 -4.34 -8.57 4.69
C HIS A 2 -4.02 -7.10 4.38
N VAL A 3 -5.05 -6.25 4.46
CA VAL A 3 -4.96 -4.79 4.30
C VAL A 3 -4.41 -4.11 5.58
N PHE A 4 -4.47 -4.79 6.72
CA PHE A 4 -4.00 -4.30 8.02
C PHE A 4 -2.47 -4.38 8.19
N ALA A 5 -1.92 -3.54 9.08
CA ALA A 5 -0.50 -3.47 9.43
C ALA A 5 0.45 -3.17 8.25
N GLN A 6 -0.07 -2.51 7.20
CA GLN A 6 0.73 -2.03 6.08
C GLN A 6 1.48 -0.74 6.45
N ARG A 7 2.58 -0.45 5.75
CA ARG A 7 3.41 0.75 5.98
C ARG A 7 2.61 2.06 5.96
N GLU A 8 1.51 2.11 5.20
CA GLU A 8 0.60 3.26 5.13
C GLU A 8 -0.11 3.54 6.46
N HIS A 9 -0.37 2.52 7.28
CA HIS A 9 -0.93 2.70 8.63
C HIS A 9 0.11 3.32 9.56
N ILE A 10 1.35 2.83 9.49
CA ILE A 10 2.48 3.36 10.28
C ILE A 10 2.72 4.82 9.88
N ALA A 11 2.82 5.11 8.58
CA ALA A 11 2.98 6.47 8.06
C ALA A 11 1.88 7.41 8.55
N THR A 12 0.61 6.97 8.53
CA THR A 12 -0.51 7.78 9.04
C THR A 12 -0.32 8.08 10.53
N LEU A 13 -0.03 7.05 11.33
CA LEU A 13 0.15 7.17 12.77
C LEU A 13 1.31 8.10 13.13
N THR A 14 2.45 7.92 12.48
CA THR A 14 3.65 8.74 12.71
C THR A 14 3.48 10.18 12.23
N PHE A 15 2.56 10.46 11.31
CA PHE A 15 2.32 11.81 10.83
C PHE A 15 1.42 12.64 11.76
N LEU A 16 0.61 12.02 12.63
CA LEU A 16 -0.33 12.73 13.51
C LEU A 16 0.33 13.78 14.41
N PRO A 17 1.49 13.54 15.07
CA PRO A 17 2.17 14.57 15.85
C PRO A 17 2.58 15.78 15.01
N ALA A 18 2.98 15.56 13.75
CA ALA A 18 3.33 16.64 12.83
C ALA A 18 2.11 17.50 12.47
N LEU A 19 0.92 16.90 12.29
CA LEU A 19 -0.32 17.67 12.07
C LEU A 19 -0.61 18.63 13.23
N ALA A 20 -0.48 18.15 14.47
CA ALA A 20 -0.69 18.98 15.66
C ALA A 20 0.34 20.12 15.72
N VAL A 21 1.61 19.84 15.45
CA VAL A 21 2.68 20.85 15.43
C VAL A 21 2.46 21.86 14.32
N TYR A 22 2.08 21.45 13.10
CA TYR A 22 1.78 22.38 12.01
C TYR A 22 0.59 23.29 12.32
N ALA A 23 -0.45 22.77 12.98
CA ALA A 23 -1.59 23.57 13.41
C ALA A 23 -1.20 24.64 14.45
N LEU A 24 -0.40 24.26 15.44
CA LEU A 24 0.11 25.19 16.46
C LEU A 24 1.09 26.21 15.86
N ARG A 25 2.00 25.76 15.00
CA ARG A 25 2.98 26.60 14.30
C ARG A 25 2.31 27.64 13.40
N SER A 26 1.25 27.26 12.71
CA SER A 26 0.41 28.15 11.90
C SER A 26 -0.16 29.31 12.72
N ASN A 27 -0.48 29.07 14.00
CA ASN A 27 -0.95 30.09 14.95
C ASN A 27 0.19 30.80 15.69
N ARG A 28 1.45 30.47 15.39
CA ARG A 28 2.65 30.95 16.09
C ARG A 28 2.67 30.62 17.59
N GLU A 29 2.03 29.52 17.97
CA GLU A 29 2.04 29.04 19.35
C GLU A 29 3.43 28.52 19.75
N PRO A 30 3.85 28.70 21.02
CA PRO A 30 5.07 28.11 21.53
C PRO A 30 4.96 26.59 21.56
N LEU A 31 6.02 25.91 21.15
CA LEU A 31 6.06 24.45 21.06
C LEU A 31 7.17 23.90 21.95
N PRO A 32 6.89 22.93 22.84
CA PRO A 32 7.92 22.31 23.65
C PRO A 32 8.84 21.46 22.76
N PHE A 33 10.11 21.37 23.15
CA PHE A 33 11.14 20.69 22.36
C PHE A 33 10.80 19.24 22.02
N TRP A 34 10.21 18.49 22.95
CA TRP A 34 9.81 17.10 22.73
C TRP A 34 8.77 16.96 21.61
N ALA A 35 7.84 17.92 21.48
CA ALA A 35 6.81 17.90 20.44
C ALA A 35 7.43 18.14 19.06
N ILE A 36 8.40 19.06 18.98
CA ILE A 36 9.19 19.32 17.78
C ILE A 36 9.94 18.06 17.35
N LEU A 37 10.59 17.38 18.30
CA LEU A 37 11.32 16.14 18.03
C LEU A 37 10.41 15.03 17.50
N ILE A 38 9.29 14.76 18.18
CA ILE A 38 8.36 13.70 17.77
C ILE A 38 7.69 14.03 16.43
N ALA A 39 7.31 15.30 16.20
CA ALA A 39 6.75 15.74 14.92
C ALA A 39 7.75 15.60 13.78
N GLY A 40 8.99 16.06 13.98
CA GLY A 40 10.04 15.95 12.97
C GLY A 40 10.41 14.50 12.67
N ALA A 41 10.56 13.66 13.70
CA ALA A 41 10.81 12.24 13.53
C ALA A 41 9.66 11.53 12.82
N GLY A 42 8.42 11.81 13.25
CA GLY A 42 7.21 11.23 12.67
C GLY A 42 6.98 11.64 11.21
N ALA A 43 7.19 12.91 10.88
CA ALA A 43 7.18 13.39 9.50
C ALA A 43 8.30 12.75 8.68
N GLY A 44 9.52 12.68 9.22
CA GLY A 44 10.66 12.02 8.57
C GLY A 44 10.39 10.56 8.21
N ILE A 45 9.84 9.77 9.15
CA ILE A 45 9.43 8.37 8.93
C ILE A 45 8.36 8.28 7.84
N THR A 46 7.34 9.13 7.92
CA THR A 46 6.24 9.19 6.94
C THR A 46 6.79 9.44 5.53
N LEU A 47 7.68 10.42 5.37
CA LEU A 47 8.28 10.78 4.10
C LEU A 47 9.22 9.68 3.56
N ALA A 48 9.98 9.04 4.46
CA ALA A 48 10.91 7.97 4.09
C ALA A 48 10.19 6.71 3.58
N PHE A 49 8.97 6.42 4.04
CA PHE A 49 8.22 5.26 3.56
C PHE A 49 7.80 5.36 2.10
N LYS A 50 7.48 6.57 1.63
CA LYS A 50 6.95 6.76 0.28
C LYS A 50 7.17 8.19 -0.22
N PRO A 51 7.85 8.39 -1.36
CA PRO A 51 8.04 9.73 -1.93
C PRO A 51 6.72 10.50 -2.13
N PHE A 52 5.64 9.80 -2.48
CA PHE A 52 4.32 10.41 -2.65
C PHE A 52 3.77 11.09 -1.38
N PHE A 53 4.22 10.70 -0.18
CA PHE A 53 3.80 11.33 1.08
C PHE A 53 4.46 12.69 1.34
N THR A 54 5.32 13.15 0.42
CA THR A 54 5.79 14.54 0.40
C THR A 54 4.65 15.53 0.19
N VAL A 55 3.63 15.16 -0.58
CA VAL A 55 2.50 16.05 -0.89
C VAL A 55 1.73 16.50 0.36
N PRO A 56 1.22 15.61 1.24
CA PRO A 56 0.51 16.05 2.45
C PRO A 56 1.38 16.88 3.39
N ALA A 57 2.67 16.53 3.56
CA ALA A 57 3.60 17.33 4.35
C ALA A 57 3.80 18.73 3.75
N ALA A 58 4.05 18.82 2.44
CA ALA A 58 4.25 20.08 1.74
C ALA A 58 3.03 20.99 1.88
N LEU A 59 1.81 20.47 1.68
CA LEU A 59 0.58 21.27 1.85
C LEU A 59 0.45 21.84 3.26
N CYS A 60 0.73 21.04 4.30
CA CYS A 60 0.64 21.49 5.69
C CYS A 60 1.72 22.52 6.04
N ILE A 61 2.95 22.32 5.56
CA ILE A 61 4.09 23.23 5.79
C ILE A 61 3.85 24.57 5.06
N LEU A 62 3.42 24.53 3.80
CA LEU A 62 3.11 25.72 3.01
C LEU A 62 1.95 26.51 3.63
N PHE A 63 0.89 25.83 4.05
CA PHE A 63 -0.19 26.48 4.78
C PHE A 63 0.30 27.10 6.07
N SER A 64 1.16 26.41 6.83
CA SER A 64 1.73 26.95 8.06
C SER A 64 2.55 28.21 7.81
N ALA A 65 3.39 28.23 6.78
CA ALA A 65 4.16 29.40 6.38
C ALA A 65 3.27 30.57 5.93
N PHE A 66 2.23 30.29 5.16
CA PHE A 66 1.26 31.28 4.68
C PHE A 66 0.46 31.88 5.85
N ARG A 67 -0.11 31.02 6.71
CA ARG A 67 -0.94 31.42 7.84
C ARG A 67 -0.13 32.17 8.90
N SER A 68 1.07 31.70 9.19
CA SER A 68 2.01 32.37 10.10
C SER A 68 2.68 33.58 9.46
N ARG A 69 2.41 33.91 8.19
CA ARG A 69 3.05 34.99 7.42
C ARG A 69 4.57 35.00 7.54
N SER A 70 5.20 33.81 7.53
CA SER A 70 6.64 33.65 7.68
C SER A 70 7.15 32.44 6.91
N TRP A 71 7.90 32.70 5.84
CA TRP A 71 8.56 31.65 5.05
C TRP A 71 9.68 30.93 5.80
N LEU A 72 10.18 31.49 6.91
CA LEU A 72 11.10 30.78 7.81
C LEU A 72 10.46 29.54 8.43
N THR A 73 9.12 29.45 8.44
CA THR A 73 8.40 28.23 8.86
C THR A 73 8.76 27.02 8.00
N LEU A 74 9.19 27.21 6.74
CA LEU A 74 9.69 26.11 5.91
C LEU A 74 10.92 25.45 6.55
N LEU A 75 11.76 26.24 7.21
CA LEU A 75 12.96 25.82 7.93
C LEU A 75 12.70 25.63 9.43
N ALA A 76 11.44 25.42 9.85
CA ALA A 76 11.13 25.11 11.22
C ALA A 76 11.90 23.84 11.68
N PRO A 77 12.31 23.74 12.96
CA PRO A 77 13.18 22.66 13.41
C PRO A 77 12.61 21.25 13.13
N GLU A 78 11.29 21.06 13.25
CA GLU A 78 10.61 19.81 12.89
C GLU A 78 10.80 19.43 11.41
N ASN A 79 10.79 20.40 10.50
CA ASN A 79 11.00 20.16 9.07
C ASN A 79 12.47 19.82 8.78
N ILE A 80 13.40 20.46 9.49
CA ILE A 80 14.83 20.14 9.39
C ILE A 80 15.09 18.72 9.87
N ILE A 81 14.52 18.32 11.01
CA ILE A 81 14.63 16.95 11.53
C ILE A 81 14.09 15.95 10.51
N ALA A 82 12.90 16.20 9.93
CA ALA A 82 12.31 15.35 8.92
C ALA A 82 13.21 15.23 7.67
N ALA A 83 13.76 16.36 7.20
CA ALA A 83 14.66 16.40 6.05
C ALA A 83 15.96 15.62 6.33
N VAL A 84 16.59 15.82 7.49
CA VAL A 84 17.80 15.08 7.90
C VAL A 84 17.54 13.58 7.92
N LEU A 85 16.40 13.13 8.46
CA LEU A 85 16.04 11.71 8.47
C LEU A 85 15.86 11.13 7.07
N VAL A 86 15.12 11.82 6.19
CA VAL A 86 14.93 11.39 4.81
C VAL A 86 16.25 11.33 4.05
N ILE A 87 17.11 12.33 4.21
CA ILE A 87 18.46 12.36 3.61
C ILE A 87 19.30 11.23 4.16
N ALA A 88 19.33 11.01 5.48
CA ALA A 88 20.10 9.95 6.10
C ALA A 88 19.68 8.56 5.59
N VAL A 89 18.37 8.29 5.48
CA VAL A 89 17.86 7.03 4.92
C VAL A 89 18.22 6.89 3.44
N SER A 90 18.08 7.96 2.66
CA SER A 90 18.36 7.95 1.21
C SER A 90 19.85 7.73 0.91
N VAL A 91 20.73 8.46 1.61
CA VAL A 91 22.18 8.30 1.50
C VAL A 91 22.60 6.93 1.99
N SER A 92 22.04 6.45 3.11
CA SER A 92 22.34 5.10 3.60
C SER A 92 21.91 4.03 2.58
N THR A 93 20.76 4.19 1.93
CA THR A 93 20.32 3.29 0.87
C THR A 93 21.31 3.30 -0.31
N TYR A 94 21.78 4.48 -0.72
CA TYR A 94 22.74 4.61 -1.81
C TYR A 94 24.12 4.02 -1.49
N VAL A 95 24.63 4.26 -0.29
CA VAL A 95 25.97 3.83 0.14
C VAL A 95 26.01 2.33 0.45
N PHE A 96 25.01 1.81 1.18
CA PHE A 96 25.02 0.42 1.65
C PHE A 96 24.31 -0.56 0.70
N TYR A 97 23.47 -0.06 -0.21
CA TYR A 97 22.68 -0.90 -1.13
C TYR A 97 22.67 -0.32 -2.57
N PRO A 98 23.83 -0.11 -3.22
CA PRO A 98 23.91 0.47 -4.55
C PRO A 98 23.14 -0.33 -5.62
N GLU A 99 23.00 -1.65 -5.45
CA GLU A 99 22.22 -2.54 -6.30
C GLU A 99 20.73 -2.21 -6.31
N TYR A 100 20.24 -1.49 -5.29
CA TYR A 100 18.90 -0.92 -5.32
C TYR A 100 18.73 -0.01 -6.55
N PHE A 101 19.71 0.83 -6.86
CA PHE A 101 19.61 1.82 -7.94
C PHE A 101 20.00 1.25 -9.31
N THR A 102 20.90 0.27 -9.36
CA THR A 102 21.43 -0.29 -10.62
C THR A 102 20.70 -1.54 -11.08
N VAL A 103 20.07 -2.30 -10.17
CA VAL A 103 19.38 -3.56 -10.47
C VAL A 103 17.90 -3.48 -10.14
N THR A 104 17.57 -3.23 -8.86
CA THR A 104 16.19 -3.37 -8.35
C THR A 104 15.28 -2.26 -8.89
N TYR A 105 15.70 -1.01 -8.83
CA TYR A 105 14.89 0.13 -9.26
C TYR A 105 14.62 0.10 -10.77
N PRO A 106 15.60 -0.15 -11.67
CA PRO A 106 15.31 -0.31 -13.10
C PRO A 106 14.31 -1.43 -13.38
N LEU A 107 14.48 -2.61 -12.76
CA LEU A 107 13.54 -3.73 -12.84
C LEU A 107 12.12 -3.28 -12.44
N VAL A 108 11.98 -2.71 -11.25
CA VAL A 108 10.70 -2.25 -10.69
C VAL A 108 10.09 -1.14 -11.54
N ARG A 109 10.90 -0.19 -12.04
CA ARG A 109 10.45 0.90 -12.90
C ARG A 109 9.84 0.38 -14.20
N ASP A 110 10.54 -0.55 -14.84
CA ASP A 110 10.20 -1.01 -16.19
C ASP A 110 9.05 -2.03 -16.19
N THR A 111 8.85 -2.74 -15.07
CA THR A 111 7.80 -3.77 -14.94
C THR A 111 6.63 -3.29 -14.08
N TYR A 112 6.84 -3.15 -12.78
CA TYR A 112 5.80 -2.80 -11.83
C TYR A 112 5.30 -1.37 -12.01
N LEU A 113 6.20 -0.37 -12.09
CA LEU A 113 5.78 1.03 -12.13
C LEU A 113 5.20 1.46 -13.48
N SER A 114 5.55 0.78 -14.58
CA SER A 114 5.05 1.07 -15.92
C SER A 114 3.56 0.76 -16.08
N TRP A 115 3.03 -0.16 -15.26
CA TRP A 115 1.60 -0.46 -15.23
C TRP A 115 0.82 0.45 -14.27
N SER A 116 -0.42 0.78 -14.63
CA SER A 116 -1.38 1.49 -13.77
C SER A 116 -2.82 1.01 -13.99
N MET A 117 -3.64 1.10 -12.95
CA MET A 117 -5.08 0.85 -13.09
C MET A 117 -5.78 1.97 -13.86
N PRO A 118 -6.87 1.69 -14.60
CA PRO A 118 -7.70 2.72 -15.23
C PRO A 118 -8.15 3.76 -14.21
N ALA A 119 -8.17 5.04 -14.62
CA ALA A 119 -8.55 6.13 -13.74
C ALA A 119 -9.96 5.91 -13.15
N SER A 120 -10.90 5.41 -13.96
CA SER A 120 -12.26 5.07 -13.50
C SER A 120 -12.28 4.13 -12.29
N VAL A 121 -11.44 3.09 -12.28
CA VAL A 121 -11.35 2.14 -11.15
C VAL A 121 -10.82 2.83 -9.88
N ILE A 122 -9.92 3.79 -10.03
CA ILE A 122 -9.33 4.51 -8.90
C ILE A 122 -10.28 5.60 -8.36
N PHE A 123 -11.02 6.29 -9.24
CA PHE A 123 -11.94 7.37 -8.85
C PHE A 123 -13.33 6.88 -8.41
N LEU A 124 -13.78 5.72 -8.87
CA LEU A 124 -15.13 5.19 -8.61
C LEU A 124 -15.13 4.03 -7.60
N ASN A 125 -14.24 4.07 -6.61
CA ASN A 125 -14.19 3.08 -5.53
C ASN A 125 -14.74 3.62 -4.20
N ASP A 126 -15.00 2.70 -3.28
CA ASP A 126 -15.59 3.01 -1.98
C ASP A 126 -14.71 3.94 -1.14
N ALA A 127 -13.38 3.87 -1.27
CA ALA A 127 -12.49 4.79 -0.57
C ALA A 127 -12.71 6.24 -0.99
N THR A 128 -12.91 6.48 -2.28
CA THR A 128 -13.18 7.81 -2.83
C THR A 128 -14.56 8.29 -2.41
N LEU A 129 -15.56 7.40 -2.37
CA LEU A 129 -16.89 7.71 -1.83
C LEU A 129 -16.81 8.10 -0.35
N VAL A 130 -16.14 7.31 0.49
CA VAL A 130 -15.95 7.60 1.92
C VAL A 130 -15.24 8.94 2.13
N PHE A 131 -14.16 9.17 1.38
CA PHE A 131 -13.44 10.45 1.39
C PHE A 131 -14.36 11.61 0.99
N ALA A 132 -15.12 11.49 -0.09
CA ALA A 132 -16.03 12.52 -0.56
C ALA A 132 -17.12 12.84 0.48
N ILE A 133 -17.74 11.81 1.08
CA ILE A 133 -18.74 12.00 2.15
C ILE A 133 -18.12 12.74 3.34
N ALA A 134 -16.92 12.36 3.76
CA ALA A 134 -16.24 13.01 4.87
C ALA A 134 -15.94 14.48 4.59
N ILE A 135 -15.35 14.81 3.43
CA ILE A 135 -15.02 16.18 3.05
C ILE A 135 -16.28 17.04 2.87
N VAL A 136 -17.31 16.53 2.18
CA VAL A 136 -18.58 17.25 2.00
C VAL A 136 -19.25 17.50 3.36
N SER A 137 -19.23 16.53 4.28
CA SER A 137 -19.78 16.70 5.62
C SER A 137 -19.08 17.82 6.38
N VAL A 138 -17.74 17.90 6.31
CA VAL A 138 -16.96 18.99 6.90
C VAL A 138 -17.35 20.35 6.29
N LEU A 139 -17.46 20.42 4.96
CA LEU A 139 -17.80 21.67 4.26
C LEU A 139 -19.22 22.16 4.58
N LEU A 140 -20.20 21.25 4.65
CA LEU A 140 -21.60 21.58 4.98
C LEU A 140 -21.73 22.14 6.40
N VAL A 141 -21.04 21.54 7.36
CA VAL A 141 -20.99 22.01 8.75
C VAL A 141 -20.36 23.40 8.85
N ARG A 142 -19.32 23.66 8.06
CA ARG A 142 -18.51 24.89 8.15
C ARG A 142 -19.07 26.08 7.39
N GLN A 143 -20.17 25.95 6.64
CA GLN A 143 -20.76 27.11 5.92
C GLN A 143 -21.10 28.29 6.84
N LYS A 144 -21.19 28.09 8.16
CA LYS A 144 -21.60 29.10 9.15
C LYS A 144 -20.52 29.47 10.17
N SER A 145 -19.29 28.96 10.05
CA SER A 145 -18.24 29.17 11.06
C SER A 145 -16.85 29.18 10.44
N GLU A 146 -15.93 29.97 11.01
CA GLU A 146 -14.53 29.98 10.56
C GLU A 146 -13.90 28.59 10.71
N ILE A 147 -13.00 28.25 9.78
CA ILE A 147 -12.23 27.00 9.82
C ILE A 147 -11.03 27.24 10.74
N ASP A 148 -11.00 26.57 11.89
CA ASP A 148 -9.82 26.62 12.75
C ASP A 148 -8.63 25.89 12.10
N THR A 149 -7.46 26.30 12.53
CA THR A 149 -6.18 25.90 11.95
C THR A 149 -5.95 24.39 12.00
N LEU A 150 -6.40 23.70 13.06
CA LEU A 150 -6.24 22.24 13.18
C LEU A 150 -7.10 21.51 12.15
N LEU A 151 -8.36 21.94 11.96
CA LEU A 151 -9.19 21.36 10.92
C LEU A 151 -8.57 21.61 9.53
N MET A 152 -8.11 22.83 9.24
CA MET A 152 -7.52 23.15 7.94
C MET A 152 -6.29 22.28 7.64
N VAL A 153 -5.36 22.17 8.59
CA VAL A 153 -4.17 21.30 8.45
C VAL A 153 -4.58 19.84 8.22
N THR A 154 -5.57 19.34 8.97
CA THR A 154 -6.05 17.96 8.82
C THR A 154 -6.70 17.74 7.46
N MET A 155 -7.51 18.69 6.96
CA MET A 155 -8.09 18.63 5.61
C MET A 155 -7.02 18.67 4.52
N LEU A 156 -6.01 19.53 4.65
CA LEU A 156 -4.89 19.62 3.70
C LEU A 156 -4.04 18.35 3.69
N ALA A 157 -3.80 17.75 4.85
CA ALA A 157 -3.13 16.47 4.95
C ALA A 157 -3.93 15.36 4.25
N SER A 158 -5.23 15.28 4.53
CA SER A 158 -6.11 14.30 3.86
C SER A 158 -6.14 14.51 2.34
N ALA A 159 -6.25 15.76 1.87
CA ALA A 159 -6.18 16.10 0.46
C ALA A 159 -4.83 15.74 -0.16
N GLY A 160 -3.73 15.97 0.54
CA GLY A 160 -2.40 15.57 0.07
C GLY A 160 -2.24 14.06 -0.04
N PHE A 161 -2.75 13.30 0.93
CA PHE A 161 -2.81 11.83 0.83
C PHE A 161 -3.75 11.36 -0.29
N ALA A 162 -4.83 12.09 -0.56
CA ALA A 162 -5.70 11.82 -1.70
C ALA A 162 -4.92 11.99 -3.02
N VAL A 163 -4.16 13.08 -3.18
CA VAL A 163 -3.27 13.27 -4.33
C VAL A 163 -2.26 12.12 -4.43
N SER A 164 -1.64 11.70 -3.32
CA SER A 164 -0.74 10.54 -3.30
C SER A 164 -1.42 9.27 -3.83
N PHE A 165 -2.65 8.99 -3.38
CA PHE A 165 -3.45 7.82 -3.76
C PHE A 165 -3.88 7.85 -5.24
N PHE A 166 -4.37 8.98 -5.72
CA PHE A 166 -4.80 9.13 -7.11
C PHE A 166 -3.63 9.12 -8.09
N LEU A 167 -2.51 9.75 -7.73
CA LEU A 167 -1.34 9.84 -8.61
C LEU A 167 -0.67 8.48 -8.84
N GLN A 168 -0.60 7.63 -7.82
CA GLN A 168 0.07 6.31 -7.93
C GLN A 168 -0.73 5.27 -8.75
N ARG A 169 -2.05 5.44 -8.90
CA ARG A 169 -2.98 4.57 -9.68
C ARG A 169 -2.81 3.05 -9.47
N ARG A 170 -2.68 2.60 -8.21
CA ARG A 170 -2.53 1.16 -7.86
C ARG A 170 -3.80 0.45 -7.43
N GLY A 171 -4.76 1.18 -6.86
CA GLY A 171 -6.09 0.65 -6.51
C GLY A 171 -6.17 -0.27 -5.29
N TRP A 172 -5.06 -0.65 -4.67
CA TRP A 172 -5.11 -1.44 -3.44
C TRP A 172 -5.64 -0.63 -2.25
N ALA A 173 -6.53 -1.25 -1.48
CA ALA A 173 -7.25 -0.59 -0.39
C ALA A 173 -6.32 0.12 0.61
N TYR A 174 -5.23 -0.53 1.03
CA TYR A 174 -4.31 0.05 2.02
C TYR A 174 -3.65 1.37 1.57
N HIS A 175 -3.52 1.62 0.26
CA HIS A 175 -2.99 2.89 -0.22
C HIS A 175 -3.93 4.07 0.00
N SER A 176 -5.23 3.82 0.09
CA SER A 176 -6.24 4.84 0.41
C SER A 176 -6.36 5.11 1.91
N TYR A 177 -5.73 4.30 2.77
CA TYR A 177 -5.89 4.39 4.21
C TYR A 177 -5.54 5.77 4.79
N PRO A 178 -4.39 6.39 4.48
CA PRO A 178 -4.05 7.71 5.04
C PRO A 178 -5.04 8.80 4.62
N MET A 179 -5.53 8.74 3.36
CA MET A 179 -6.54 9.65 2.83
C MET A 179 -7.84 9.55 3.65
N VAL A 180 -8.38 8.33 3.78
CA VAL A 180 -9.66 8.06 4.44
C VAL A 180 -9.57 8.31 5.95
N ALA A 181 -8.54 7.80 6.62
CA ALA A 181 -8.39 7.93 8.07
C ALA A 181 -8.30 9.39 8.50
N VAL A 182 -7.51 10.21 7.79
CA VAL A 182 -7.36 11.64 8.11
C VAL A 182 -8.63 12.43 7.71
N ALA A 183 -9.35 12.04 6.65
CA ALA A 183 -10.64 12.64 6.31
C ALA A 183 -11.70 12.38 7.39
N LEU A 184 -11.78 11.14 7.89
CA LEU A 184 -12.68 10.76 8.97
C LEU A 184 -12.33 11.46 10.28
N LEU A 185 -11.03 11.67 10.55
CA LEU A 185 -10.59 12.48 11.69
C LEU A 185 -11.06 13.94 11.56
N ALA A 186 -10.92 14.54 10.37
CA ALA A 186 -11.42 15.88 10.09
C ALA A 186 -12.95 15.97 10.23
N MET A 187 -13.69 14.98 9.71
CA MET A 187 -15.14 14.87 9.84
C MET A 187 -15.57 14.75 11.30
N GLY A 188 -14.96 13.83 12.06
CA GLY A 188 -15.27 13.65 13.48
C GLY A 188 -14.99 14.92 14.29
N TYR A 189 -13.87 15.60 14.04
CA TYR A 189 -13.54 16.87 14.68
C TYR A 189 -14.55 17.97 14.31
N ALA A 190 -14.92 18.08 13.04
CA ALA A 190 -15.88 19.09 12.58
C ALA A 190 -17.26 18.87 13.20
N LEU A 191 -17.75 17.62 13.24
CA LEU A 191 -19.05 17.31 13.81
C LEU A 191 -19.05 17.52 15.33
N THR A 192 -18.02 17.08 16.06
CA THR A 192 -18.04 17.12 17.53
C THR A 192 -17.74 18.49 18.14
N ARG A 193 -16.84 19.27 17.53
CA ARG A 193 -16.32 20.51 18.16
C ARG A 193 -16.92 21.79 17.60
N VAL A 194 -17.40 21.75 16.37
CA VAL A 194 -17.71 22.96 15.60
C VAL A 194 -19.21 23.19 15.52
N VAL A 195 -19.97 22.11 15.45
CA VAL A 195 -21.42 22.24 15.40
C VAL A 195 -21.91 22.61 16.78
N ASP A 196 -22.43 23.83 16.90
CA ASP A 196 -23.27 24.22 18.02
C ASP A 196 -24.62 23.51 17.83
N TRP A 197 -24.81 22.37 18.50
CA TRP A 197 -25.96 21.50 18.32
C TRP A 197 -27.22 22.12 18.91
N ARG A 198 -27.80 23.09 18.20
CA ARG A 198 -29.09 23.71 18.58
C ARG A 198 -30.26 22.74 18.54
N SER A 199 -30.11 21.57 17.92
CA SER A 199 -31.13 20.52 17.90
C SER A 199 -30.53 19.12 18.08
N ARG A 200 -31.17 18.34 18.96
CA ARG A 200 -30.83 16.92 19.18
C ARG A 200 -30.92 16.07 17.91
N ARG A 201 -31.82 16.43 16.99
CA ARG A 201 -32.00 15.72 15.70
C ARG A 201 -30.76 15.84 14.82
N LEU A 202 -30.16 17.02 14.72
CA LEU A 202 -28.93 17.23 13.94
C LEU A 202 -27.75 16.48 14.55
N GLU A 203 -27.62 16.49 15.87
CA GLU A 203 -26.58 15.75 16.59
C GLU A 203 -26.66 14.24 16.30
N VAL A 204 -27.86 13.65 16.44
CA VAL A 204 -28.10 12.23 16.12
C VAL A 204 -27.84 11.94 14.65
N ALA A 205 -28.34 12.78 13.73
CA ALA A 205 -28.12 12.59 12.30
C ALA A 205 -26.62 12.61 11.94
N SER A 206 -25.84 13.49 12.55
CA SER A 206 -24.40 13.58 12.35
C SER A 206 -23.64 12.41 12.96
N ALA A 207 -24.03 11.94 14.15
CA ALA A 207 -23.47 10.73 14.74
C ALA A 207 -23.75 9.50 13.86
N VAL A 208 -24.98 9.38 13.33
CA VAL A 208 -25.36 8.31 12.39
C VAL A 208 -24.57 8.44 11.09
N ALA A 209 -24.43 9.63 10.52
CA ALA A 209 -23.63 9.86 9.32
C ALA A 209 -22.17 9.43 9.54
N LEU A 210 -21.54 9.86 10.64
CA LEU A 210 -20.17 9.46 10.98
C LEU A 210 -20.05 7.94 11.15
N ALA A 211 -20.96 7.30 11.88
CA ALA A 211 -20.96 5.85 12.09
C ALA A 211 -21.14 5.07 10.78
N MET A 212 -22.05 5.51 9.91
CA MET A 212 -22.28 4.91 8.60
C MET A 212 -21.06 5.08 7.68
N THR A 213 -20.47 6.29 7.62
CA THR A 213 -19.27 6.55 6.82
C THR A 213 -18.07 5.74 7.33
N PHE A 214 -17.92 5.62 8.66
CA PHE A 214 -16.91 4.77 9.27
C PHE A 214 -17.14 3.29 8.94
N GLY A 215 -18.39 2.80 9.03
CA GLY A 215 -18.76 1.44 8.66
C GLY A 215 -18.48 1.11 7.19
N LEU A 216 -18.78 2.01 6.27
CA LEU A 216 -18.41 1.89 4.86
C LEU A 216 -16.88 1.82 4.68
N GLY A 217 -16.13 2.64 5.41
CA GLY A 217 -14.67 2.56 5.44
C GLY A 217 -14.17 1.20 5.93
N LEU A 218 -14.76 0.66 7.00
CA LEU A 218 -14.43 -0.67 7.51
C LEU A 218 -14.67 -1.76 6.47
N LEU A 219 -15.79 -1.70 5.74
CA LEU A 219 -16.08 -2.67 4.67
C LEU A 219 -15.03 -2.62 3.56
N TRP A 220 -14.62 -1.42 3.13
CA TRP A 220 -13.56 -1.26 2.14
C TRP A 220 -12.22 -1.86 2.61
N PHE A 221 -11.81 -1.60 3.86
CA PHE A 221 -10.56 -2.12 4.40
C PHE A 221 -10.65 -3.58 4.85
N TYR A 222 -11.85 -4.14 5.01
CA TYR A 222 -12.08 -5.56 5.24
C TYR A 222 -11.95 -6.39 3.95
N GLY A 223 -11.97 -5.75 2.78
CA GLY A 223 -11.72 -6.40 1.50
C GLY A 223 -10.37 -7.13 1.51
N ASN A 224 -10.41 -8.46 1.49
CA ASN A 224 -9.22 -9.30 1.42
C ASN A 224 -9.27 -10.15 0.15
N VAL A 225 -8.11 -10.39 -0.47
CA VAL A 225 -7.98 -11.42 -1.49
C VAL A 225 -8.12 -12.78 -0.79
N HIS A 226 -9.32 -13.37 -0.83
CA HIS A 226 -9.59 -14.71 -0.35
C HIS A 226 -9.32 -15.70 -1.48
N VAL A 227 -8.42 -16.65 -1.25
CA VAL A 227 -8.06 -17.70 -2.21
C VAL A 227 -8.48 -19.05 -1.64
N GLY A 228 -9.79 -19.20 -1.40
CA GLY A 228 -10.41 -20.45 -0.93
C GLY A 228 -9.81 -21.08 0.33
N PRO A 229 -10.26 -22.28 0.70
CA PRO A 229 -9.71 -23.07 1.81
C PRO A 229 -8.41 -23.81 1.43
N VAL A 230 -7.46 -23.14 0.75
CA VAL A 230 -6.18 -23.76 0.33
C VAL A 230 -5.39 -24.23 1.55
N ARG A 231 -5.51 -23.53 2.68
CA ARG A 231 -4.88 -23.88 3.95
C ARG A 231 -5.27 -25.27 4.43
N GLU A 232 -6.57 -25.58 4.41
CA GLU A 232 -7.11 -26.85 4.86
C GLU A 232 -6.57 -28.01 4.01
N THR A 233 -6.44 -27.81 2.69
CA THR A 233 -5.86 -28.80 1.79
C THR A 233 -4.36 -28.99 2.01
N VAL A 234 -3.62 -27.93 2.35
CA VAL A 234 -2.16 -28.00 2.55
C VAL A 234 -1.78 -28.56 3.93
N ALA A 235 -2.50 -28.17 4.98
CA ALA A 235 -2.14 -28.46 6.37
C ALA A 235 -2.06 -29.97 6.68
N GLY A 236 -2.86 -30.80 6.01
CA GLY A 236 -2.87 -32.25 6.19
C GLY A 236 -1.81 -33.01 5.39
N LEU A 237 -1.10 -32.36 4.46
CA LEU A 237 -0.21 -33.07 3.52
C LEU A 237 1.17 -33.36 4.09
N LYS A 238 1.73 -32.41 4.85
CA LYS A 238 3.07 -32.52 5.44
C LYS A 238 3.26 -31.49 6.56
N SER A 239 3.93 -31.88 7.64
CA SER A 239 4.34 -30.96 8.70
C SER A 239 5.49 -30.06 8.24
N ASN A 240 5.41 -28.75 8.52
CA ASN A 240 6.41 -27.74 8.15
C ASN A 240 6.84 -27.82 6.67
N PRO A 241 5.89 -27.78 5.72
CA PRO A 241 6.17 -28.05 4.32
C PRO A 241 7.02 -26.94 3.68
N ARG A 242 7.88 -27.29 2.72
CA ARG A 242 8.46 -26.33 1.79
C ARG A 242 7.45 -26.01 0.71
N ILE A 243 7.07 -24.75 0.58
CA ILE A 243 6.01 -24.31 -0.33
C ILE A 243 6.59 -23.41 -1.41
N LEU A 244 6.19 -23.68 -2.65
CA LEU A 244 6.37 -22.82 -3.79
C LEU A 244 5.01 -22.52 -4.43
N VAL A 245 4.83 -21.31 -4.95
CA VAL A 245 3.66 -20.95 -5.75
C VAL A 245 4.07 -20.55 -7.15
N LEU A 246 3.41 -21.11 -8.15
CA LEU A 246 3.44 -20.65 -9.54
C LEU A 246 2.24 -19.73 -9.75
N SER A 247 2.40 -18.45 -9.38
CA SER A 247 1.38 -17.42 -9.52
C SER A 247 1.98 -16.02 -9.51
N GLY A 248 1.25 -15.07 -10.07
CA GLY A 248 1.44 -13.64 -9.91
C GLY A 248 0.71 -13.06 -8.69
N GLU A 249 -0.07 -13.86 -7.98
CA GLU A 249 -0.82 -13.47 -6.79
C GLU A 249 -0.10 -13.94 -5.51
N ALA A 250 0.53 -13.01 -4.80
CA ALA A 250 1.21 -13.29 -3.53
C ALA A 250 0.24 -13.76 -2.44
N ALA A 251 -1.04 -13.38 -2.51
CA ALA A 251 -2.05 -13.78 -1.53
C ALA A 251 -2.31 -15.30 -1.45
N ILE A 252 -1.87 -16.08 -2.45
CA ILE A 252 -1.99 -17.54 -2.43
C ILE A 252 -0.97 -18.15 -1.47
N GLY A 253 0.29 -17.69 -1.54
CA GLY A 253 1.38 -18.17 -0.68
C GLY A 253 1.40 -17.51 0.70
N HIS A 254 0.90 -16.26 0.79
CA HIS A 254 0.98 -15.45 2.01
C HIS A 254 -0.41 -14.96 2.47
N PRO A 255 -0.86 -15.31 3.69
CA PRO A 255 -0.08 -15.82 4.82
C PRO A 255 0.04 -17.35 4.91
N LEU A 256 -0.49 -18.13 3.95
CA LEU A 256 -0.58 -19.59 3.99
C LEU A 256 0.70 -20.27 4.52
N VAL A 257 1.87 -19.94 3.96
CA VAL A 257 3.15 -20.56 4.36
C VAL A 257 3.42 -20.41 5.85
N ARG A 258 3.06 -19.26 6.44
CA ARG A 258 3.22 -19.01 7.88
C ARG A 258 2.15 -19.77 8.68
N ASP A 259 0.92 -19.82 8.20
CA ASP A 259 -0.20 -20.45 8.89
C ASP A 259 -0.06 -21.99 9.03
N VAL A 260 0.77 -22.60 8.19
CA VAL A 260 1.11 -24.04 8.24
C VAL A 260 2.53 -24.30 8.77
N ASN A 261 3.18 -23.28 9.34
CA ASN A 261 4.59 -23.33 9.78
C ASN A 261 5.56 -23.83 8.70
N GLY A 262 5.27 -23.53 7.44
CA GLY A 262 6.06 -23.92 6.29
C GLY A 262 7.28 -23.03 6.05
N MET A 263 8.07 -23.43 5.07
CA MET A 263 9.23 -22.69 4.56
C MET A 263 8.96 -22.24 3.13
N TRP A 264 9.17 -20.96 2.85
CA TRP A 264 9.04 -20.42 1.51
C TRP A 264 10.27 -20.76 0.66
N VAL A 265 10.05 -21.31 -0.55
CA VAL A 265 11.15 -21.80 -1.41
C VAL A 265 11.79 -20.70 -2.26
N SER A 266 11.02 -19.76 -2.79
CA SER A 266 11.51 -18.77 -3.74
C SER A 266 12.15 -17.56 -3.05
N ARG A 267 13.12 -16.91 -3.70
CA ARG A 267 13.61 -15.59 -3.28
C ARG A 267 12.60 -14.47 -3.52
N GLN A 268 11.59 -14.69 -4.35
CA GLN A 268 10.49 -13.75 -4.59
C GLN A 268 9.23 -14.23 -3.87
N GLU A 269 8.37 -13.31 -3.46
CA GLU A 269 7.07 -13.62 -2.83
C GLU A 269 6.05 -14.25 -3.80
N ASN A 270 6.27 -14.07 -5.10
CA ASN A 270 5.47 -14.57 -6.24
C ASN A 270 6.22 -14.27 -7.55
N LEU A 271 5.66 -14.70 -8.69
CA LEU A 271 6.16 -14.41 -10.04
C LEU A 271 5.62 -13.07 -10.56
N TRP A 272 5.86 -12.00 -9.80
CA TRP A 272 5.31 -10.66 -10.06
C TRP A 272 5.86 -10.03 -11.34
N ILE A 273 7.11 -10.30 -11.73
CA ILE A 273 7.70 -9.70 -12.94
C ILE A 273 6.87 -10.16 -14.14
N ARG A 274 6.64 -11.48 -14.26
CA ARG A 274 5.81 -12.04 -15.32
C ARG A 274 4.39 -11.51 -15.30
N GLU A 275 3.80 -11.35 -14.12
CA GLU A 275 2.44 -10.82 -14.01
C GLU A 275 2.35 -9.38 -14.49
N PHE A 276 3.27 -8.50 -14.08
CA PHE A 276 3.24 -7.11 -14.54
C PHE A 276 3.62 -6.96 -16.01
N VAL A 277 4.52 -7.79 -16.55
CA VAL A 277 4.80 -7.83 -17.99
C VAL A 277 3.55 -8.24 -18.78
N ARG A 278 2.82 -9.26 -18.32
CA ARG A 278 1.54 -9.68 -18.92
C ARG A 278 0.52 -8.55 -18.90
N LEU A 279 0.29 -7.93 -17.74
CA LEU A 279 -0.65 -6.83 -17.58
C LEU A 279 -0.31 -5.60 -18.44
N THR A 280 0.98 -5.30 -18.61
CA THR A 280 1.45 -4.23 -19.49
C THR A 280 1.14 -4.56 -20.94
N ARG A 281 1.46 -5.78 -21.42
CA ARG A 281 1.20 -6.21 -22.80
C ARG A 281 -0.30 -6.27 -23.14
N GLU A 282 -1.15 -6.61 -22.18
CA GLU A 282 -2.60 -6.67 -22.39
C GLU A 282 -3.27 -5.28 -22.50
N ARG A 283 -2.67 -4.26 -21.89
CA ARG A 283 -3.32 -2.95 -21.73
C ARG A 283 -2.62 -1.81 -22.45
N THR A 284 -1.41 -2.03 -22.95
CA THR A 284 -0.60 -1.00 -23.61
C THR A 284 0.13 -1.58 -24.82
N LEU A 285 0.30 -0.75 -25.85
CA LEU A 285 1.19 -1.07 -26.96
C LEU A 285 2.64 -0.96 -26.48
N VAL A 286 3.41 -2.04 -26.66
CA VAL A 286 4.82 -2.12 -26.27
C VAL A 286 5.67 -2.14 -27.53
N ASP A 287 6.60 -1.20 -27.65
CA ASP A 287 7.55 -1.18 -28.77
C ASP A 287 8.59 -2.31 -28.68
N ALA A 288 9.26 -2.62 -29.78
CA ALA A 288 10.19 -3.75 -29.85
C ALA A 288 11.39 -3.64 -28.88
N VAL A 289 11.87 -2.42 -28.59
CA VAL A 289 13.01 -2.21 -27.69
C VAL A 289 12.58 -2.45 -26.26
N THR A 290 11.43 -1.90 -25.86
CA THR A 290 10.84 -2.15 -24.55
C THR A 290 10.52 -3.63 -24.38
N ASP A 291 9.93 -4.28 -25.39
CA ASP A 291 9.57 -5.69 -25.31
C ASP A 291 10.79 -6.60 -25.14
N ALA A 292 11.87 -6.35 -25.88
CA ALA A 292 13.14 -7.07 -25.72
C ALA A 292 13.69 -6.94 -24.28
N LYS A 293 13.56 -5.76 -23.68
CA LYS A 293 13.96 -5.52 -22.31
C LYS A 293 13.09 -6.27 -21.30
N LEU A 294 11.78 -6.29 -21.49
CA LEU A 294 10.86 -7.07 -20.65
C LEU A 294 11.15 -8.58 -20.75
N ASN A 295 11.50 -9.07 -21.94
CA ASN A 295 11.90 -10.47 -22.14
C ASN A 295 13.16 -10.84 -21.35
N ASN A 296 14.12 -9.91 -21.21
CA ASN A 296 15.29 -10.14 -20.35
C ASN A 296 14.89 -10.29 -18.86
N TYR A 297 13.92 -9.49 -18.38
CA TYR A 297 13.41 -9.63 -17.02
C TYR A 297 12.62 -10.93 -16.81
N LEU A 298 11.83 -11.37 -17.80
CA LEU A 298 11.16 -12.67 -17.76
C LEU A 298 12.16 -13.83 -17.70
N ALA A 299 13.23 -13.77 -18.51
CA ALA A 299 14.28 -14.78 -18.50
C ALA A 299 15.01 -14.82 -17.15
N LEU A 300 15.22 -13.65 -16.52
CA LEU A 300 15.81 -13.54 -15.19
C LEU A 300 14.91 -14.15 -14.09
N GLU A 301 13.62 -13.81 -14.07
CA GLU A 301 12.66 -14.38 -13.11
C GLU A 301 12.58 -15.91 -13.25
N ARG A 302 12.48 -16.40 -14.50
CA ARG A 302 12.49 -17.83 -14.80
C ARG A 302 13.76 -18.50 -14.28
N LYS A 303 14.93 -17.90 -14.51
CA LYS A 303 16.21 -18.41 -14.03
C LYS A 303 16.21 -18.52 -12.50
N TRP A 304 15.78 -17.47 -11.80
CA TRP A 304 15.68 -17.47 -10.33
C TRP A 304 14.74 -18.54 -9.81
N LEU A 305 13.55 -18.69 -10.42
CA LEU A 305 12.61 -19.76 -10.08
C LEU A 305 13.27 -21.13 -10.18
N ILE A 306 13.95 -21.43 -11.29
CA ILE A 306 14.61 -22.74 -11.51
C ILE A 306 15.75 -22.96 -10.52
N GLU A 307 16.57 -21.95 -10.26
CA GLU A 307 17.63 -22.02 -9.26
C GLU A 307 17.08 -22.33 -7.87
N ASP A 308 16.06 -21.60 -7.43
CA ASP A 308 15.47 -21.75 -6.10
C ASP A 308 14.76 -23.11 -5.96
N PHE A 309 14.01 -23.53 -7.00
CA PHE A 309 13.37 -24.84 -7.05
C PHE A 309 14.42 -25.96 -6.96
N ARG A 310 15.56 -25.87 -7.66
CA ARG A 310 16.62 -26.89 -7.59
C ARG A 310 17.36 -26.87 -6.26
N LYS A 311 17.66 -25.68 -5.73
CA LYS A 311 18.38 -25.50 -4.47
C LYS A 311 17.58 -26.02 -3.28
N LEU A 312 16.28 -25.76 -3.27
CA LEU A 312 15.37 -26.18 -2.20
C LEU A 312 14.08 -26.73 -2.82
N PRO A 313 14.06 -27.99 -3.29
CA PRO A 313 12.88 -28.54 -3.95
C PRO A 313 11.66 -28.50 -3.03
N PRO A 314 10.53 -27.92 -3.45
CA PRO A 314 9.33 -27.83 -2.62
C PRO A 314 8.79 -29.22 -2.25
N ASP A 315 8.09 -29.30 -1.14
CA ASP A 315 7.23 -30.45 -0.83
C ASP A 315 5.85 -30.27 -1.44
N ILE A 316 5.41 -29.01 -1.55
CA ILE A 316 4.11 -28.61 -2.08
C ILE A 316 4.33 -27.48 -3.10
N VAL A 317 3.76 -27.66 -4.30
CA VAL A 317 3.67 -26.63 -5.32
C VAL A 317 2.21 -26.24 -5.49
N LEU A 318 1.90 -24.97 -5.35
CA LEU A 318 0.58 -24.42 -5.66
C LEU A 318 0.63 -23.81 -7.06
N VAL A 319 -0.30 -24.17 -7.92
CA VAL A 319 -0.39 -23.64 -9.28
C VAL A 319 -1.70 -22.89 -9.43
N ASP A 320 -1.60 -21.60 -9.72
CA ASP A 320 -2.77 -20.74 -9.90
C ASP A 320 -3.38 -20.93 -11.28
N ASN A 321 -4.50 -21.62 -11.37
CA ASN A 321 -5.34 -21.68 -12.57
C ASN A 321 -6.67 -20.93 -12.38
N LEU A 322 -6.79 -20.13 -11.32
CA LEU A 322 -8.01 -19.36 -11.04
C LEU A 322 -8.13 -18.15 -11.96
N ARG A 323 -7.03 -17.41 -12.12
CA ARG A 323 -7.05 -16.11 -12.82
C ARG A 323 -6.39 -16.18 -14.18
N ASN A 324 -5.32 -16.95 -14.27
CA ASN A 324 -4.45 -17.06 -15.43
C ASN A 324 -4.01 -18.51 -15.53
N ASP A 325 -3.78 -19.04 -16.73
CA ASP A 325 -3.41 -20.45 -16.92
C ASP A 325 -1.92 -20.69 -16.60
N TRP A 326 -1.52 -20.51 -15.32
CA TRP A 326 -0.15 -20.75 -14.87
C TRP A 326 0.24 -22.21 -15.06
N GLY A 327 -0.73 -23.12 -15.00
CA GLY A 327 -0.56 -24.53 -15.33
C GLY A 327 -0.13 -24.74 -16.78
N ALA A 328 -0.78 -24.09 -17.76
CA ALA A 328 -0.35 -24.20 -19.15
C ALA A 328 1.03 -23.61 -19.37
N TRP A 329 1.34 -22.46 -18.76
CA TRP A 329 2.69 -21.90 -18.81
C TRP A 329 3.73 -22.87 -18.25
N ALA A 330 3.49 -23.45 -17.07
CA ALA A 330 4.40 -24.40 -16.44
C ALA A 330 4.59 -25.68 -17.27
N ARG A 331 3.55 -26.16 -17.95
CA ARG A 331 3.62 -27.31 -18.87
C ARG A 331 4.39 -26.99 -20.16
N ALA A 332 4.25 -25.77 -20.68
CA ALA A 332 4.93 -25.32 -21.89
C ALA A 332 6.42 -25.06 -21.68
N ASP A 333 6.84 -24.70 -20.47
CA ASP A 333 8.25 -24.50 -20.14
C ASP A 333 8.95 -25.85 -19.88
N ALA A 334 9.93 -26.19 -20.72
CA ALA A 334 10.60 -27.49 -20.68
C ALA A 334 11.27 -27.80 -19.32
N GLU A 335 11.91 -26.81 -18.68
CA GLU A 335 12.60 -27.06 -17.41
C GLU A 335 11.63 -27.07 -16.23
N VAL A 336 10.66 -26.16 -16.20
CA VAL A 336 9.64 -26.16 -15.13
C VAL A 336 8.81 -27.44 -15.19
N SER A 337 8.38 -27.85 -16.39
CA SER A 337 7.67 -29.11 -16.62
C SER A 337 8.49 -30.32 -16.16
N GLN A 338 9.80 -30.35 -16.45
CA GLN A 338 10.69 -31.40 -15.97
C GLN A 338 10.82 -31.40 -14.43
N LEU A 339 10.91 -30.22 -13.79
CA LEU A 339 10.96 -30.09 -12.34
C LEU A 339 9.66 -30.52 -11.65
N LEU A 340 8.52 -30.42 -12.33
CA LEU A 340 7.21 -30.81 -11.82
C LEU A 340 6.89 -32.30 -12.00
N LYS A 341 7.66 -33.07 -12.80
CA LYS A 341 7.43 -34.52 -13.00
C LYS A 341 7.34 -35.33 -11.69
N PRO A 342 8.15 -35.06 -10.65
CA PRO A 342 8.06 -35.78 -9.38
C PRO A 342 6.86 -35.36 -8.51
N TYR A 343 5.92 -34.54 -8.99
CA TYR A 343 4.81 -34.03 -8.21
C TYR A 343 3.48 -34.57 -8.73
N THR A 344 2.58 -34.93 -7.83
CA THR A 344 1.24 -35.41 -8.13
C THR A 344 0.19 -34.42 -7.65
N LEU A 345 -0.85 -34.21 -8.45
CA LEU A 345 -2.00 -33.40 -8.07
C LEU A 345 -2.76 -34.13 -6.96
N VAL A 346 -2.91 -33.49 -5.79
CA VAL A 346 -3.64 -34.04 -4.64
C VAL A 346 -4.97 -33.36 -4.38
N GLY A 347 -5.21 -32.21 -5.01
CA GLY A 347 -6.50 -31.52 -4.97
C GLY A 347 -6.45 -30.18 -5.70
N SER A 348 -7.62 -29.61 -5.97
CA SER A 348 -7.77 -28.28 -6.55
C SER A 348 -8.80 -27.49 -5.76
N VAL A 349 -8.46 -26.26 -5.34
CA VAL A 349 -9.31 -25.41 -4.52
C VAL A 349 -9.49 -24.08 -5.21
N ALA A 350 -10.72 -23.78 -5.65
CA ALA A 350 -11.06 -22.52 -6.33
C ALA A 350 -10.07 -22.18 -7.45
N GLY A 351 -9.72 -23.16 -8.29
CA GLY A 351 -8.76 -22.99 -9.39
C GLY A 351 -7.29 -23.02 -8.98
N ILE A 352 -6.95 -23.24 -7.71
CA ILE A 352 -5.56 -23.45 -7.26
C ILE A 352 -5.29 -24.94 -7.17
N ASP A 353 -4.43 -25.45 -8.03
CA ASP A 353 -3.98 -26.83 -7.98
C ASP A 353 -2.92 -27.00 -6.90
N VAL A 354 -3.08 -28.03 -6.07
CA VAL A 354 -2.15 -28.39 -5.01
C VAL A 354 -1.41 -29.66 -5.44
N LEU A 355 -0.12 -29.52 -5.75
CA LEU A 355 0.73 -30.63 -6.11
C LEU A 355 1.63 -31.00 -4.94
N ARG A 356 1.68 -32.29 -4.60
CA ARG A 356 2.58 -32.85 -3.58
C ARG A 356 3.73 -33.56 -4.26
N ARG A 357 4.94 -33.40 -3.72
CA ARG A 357 6.10 -34.16 -4.17
C ARG A 357 5.93 -35.65 -3.80
N ASN A 358 6.18 -36.53 -4.77
CA ASN A 358 6.27 -37.97 -4.54
C ASN A 358 7.50 -38.27 -3.69
N ASP A 359 7.33 -39.13 -2.69
CA ASP A 359 8.40 -39.54 -1.77
C ASP A 359 9.47 -40.40 -2.48
#